data_AF-Q21DX8-F1
#
_entry.id   AF-Q21DX8-F1
#
_cell.length_a   1.000
_cell.length_b   1.000
_cell.length_c   1.000
_cell.angle_alpha   90.00
_cell.angle_beta   90.00
_cell.angle_gamma   90.00
#
_symmetry.space_group_name_H-M   'P 1'
#
loop_
_entity.id
_entity.type
_entity.pdbx_description
1 polymer ?
#
loop_
_entity_poly.entity_id
_entity_poly.type
_entity_poly.pdbx_seq_one_letter_code
_entity_poly.pdbx_strand_id
1 'polypeptide(L)'
;MFLQILGVIFLLVLVVVAFYGWKIYRFVKRQANTDTVVAMSVLPAQDMELEPAVVDDWKEKERLGFMEAELKKIGAGHTGYFCVYMGSAIVKLSIWNIKGQAMAVIYEAASEQDKNNVSFFYEVGCKLASGSVCVTSNPHAEYESRPAGHNISYVQSDSILGLVKALKANIPEGGKLQKINDPKEFFLECYEDIAEWGWREEQLTSEKTQQTLAAVGVDVNDELMCDLIEYGKKYSIEVHVNKARRRFAERSGLSASQWEKIRDKLVYINEKMGVDELISGVYDLAGELTDAQELVIEGFEHNNKELVDPISAFQLLLQSLNIKAKKLASMEKPIKTGVYMPL
;
A
#
# COMPACT_ATOMS: atom_id res chain seq x y z
N MET A 1 -30.88 -52.28 -30.55
CA MET A 1 -30.29 -51.25 -31.44
C MET A 1 -30.72 -49.83 -31.11
N PHE A 2 -32.02 -49.49 -31.09
CA PHE A 2 -32.47 -48.11 -30.81
C PHE A 2 -31.94 -47.53 -29.48
N LEU A 3 -32.02 -48.28 -28.38
CA LEU A 3 -31.50 -47.86 -27.07
C LEU A 3 -29.98 -47.62 -27.05
N GLN A 4 -29.22 -48.39 -27.84
CA GLN A 4 -27.76 -48.26 -27.93
C GLN A 4 -27.37 -47.02 -28.74
N ILE A 5 -28.10 -46.72 -29.82
CA ILE A 5 -27.91 -45.50 -30.60
C ILE A 5 -28.22 -44.26 -29.73
N LEU A 6 -29.30 -44.31 -28.95
CA LEU A 6 -29.67 -43.22 -28.04
C LEU A 6 -28.61 -43.02 -26.94
N GLY A 7 -28.05 -44.11 -26.40
CA GLY A 7 -26.97 -44.07 -25.42
C GLY A 7 -25.69 -43.45 -25.97
N VAL A 8 -25.31 -43.77 -27.21
CA VAL A 8 -24.13 -43.18 -27.87
C VAL A 8 -24.34 -41.69 -28.14
N ILE A 9 -25.54 -41.28 -28.58
CA ILE A 9 -25.87 -39.86 -28.79
C ILE A 9 -25.80 -39.10 -27.46
N PHE A 10 -26.34 -39.64 -26.37
CA PHE A 10 -26.29 -39.01 -25.06
C PHE A 10 -24.84 -38.84 -24.55
N LEU A 11 -23.99 -39.86 -24.75
CA LEU A 11 -22.58 -39.80 -24.39
C LEU A 11 -21.82 -38.74 -25.21
N LEU A 12 -22.11 -38.63 -26.51
CA LEU A 12 -21.57 -37.56 -27.36
C LEU A 12 -22.00 -36.17 -26.88
N VAL A 13 -23.28 -36.00 -26.52
CA VAL A 13 -23.78 -34.73 -25.97
C VAL A 13 -23.08 -34.39 -24.65
N LEU A 14 -22.91 -35.35 -23.74
CA LEU A 14 -22.17 -35.13 -22.49
C LEU A 14 -20.72 -34.71 -22.72
N VAL A 15 -20.02 -35.37 -23.65
CA VAL A 15 -18.62 -35.03 -23.99
C VAL A 15 -18.55 -33.62 -24.60
N VAL A 16 -19.49 -33.26 -25.47
CA VAL A 16 -19.57 -31.92 -26.05
C VAL A 16 -19.82 -30.87 -24.98
N VAL A 17 -20.79 -31.08 -24.09
CA VAL A 17 -21.10 -30.16 -22.97
C VAL A 17 -19.90 -30.01 -22.04
N ALA A 18 -19.23 -31.11 -21.67
CA ALA A 18 -18.04 -31.07 -20.84
C ALA A 18 -16.88 -30.31 -21.52
N PHE A 19 -16.68 -30.51 -22.83
CA PHE A 19 -15.66 -29.82 -23.59
C PHE A 19 -15.90 -28.30 -23.68
N TYR A 20 -17.13 -27.89 -24.01
CA TYR A 20 -17.50 -26.47 -24.06
C TYR A 20 -17.50 -25.84 -22.68
N GLY A 21 -17.99 -26.53 -21.65
CA GLY A 21 -17.92 -26.10 -20.26
C GLY A 21 -16.48 -25.88 -19.79
N TRP A 22 -15.57 -26.82 -20.12
CA TRP A 22 -14.15 -26.66 -19.81
C TRP A 22 -13.48 -25.50 -20.56
N LYS A 23 -13.82 -25.30 -21.85
CA LYS A 23 -13.32 -24.15 -22.61
C LYS A 23 -13.82 -22.81 -22.06
N ILE A 24 -15.10 -22.72 -21.71
CA ILE A 24 -15.70 -21.53 -21.11
C ILE A 24 -15.06 -21.26 -19.74
N TYR A 25 -14.95 -22.29 -18.88
CA TYR A 25 -14.26 -22.18 -17.59
C TYR A 25 -12.83 -21.66 -17.73
N ARG A 26 -12.05 -22.23 -18.67
CA ARG A 26 -10.67 -21.79 -18.91
C ARG A 26 -10.58 -20.38 -19.48
N PHE A 27 -11.54 -19.99 -20.34
CA PHE A 27 -11.60 -18.64 -20.89
C PHE A 27 -11.91 -17.61 -19.80
N VAL A 28 -12.96 -17.85 -19.00
CA VAL A 28 -13.35 -17.00 -17.87
C VAL A 28 -12.21 -16.88 -16.86
N LYS A 29 -11.58 -18.00 -16.46
CA LYS A 29 -10.45 -17.97 -15.52
C LYS A 29 -9.24 -17.21 -16.06
N ARG A 30 -8.96 -17.31 -17.36
CA ARG A 30 -7.87 -16.56 -18.00
C ARG A 30 -8.18 -15.07 -18.05
N GLN A 31 -9.43 -14.71 -18.31
CA GLN A 31 -9.90 -13.33 -18.32
C GLN A 31 -9.85 -12.74 -16.91
N ALA A 32 -10.40 -13.41 -15.90
CA ALA A 32 -10.34 -12.97 -14.49
C ALA A 32 -8.89 -12.74 -14.00
N ASN A 33 -7.97 -13.65 -14.34
CA ASN A 33 -6.55 -13.46 -14.03
C ASN A 33 -5.94 -12.24 -14.77
N THR A 34 -6.40 -11.96 -15.99
CA THR A 34 -5.92 -10.80 -16.78
C THR A 34 -6.48 -9.50 -16.19
N ASP A 35 -7.78 -9.49 -15.87
CA ASP A 35 -8.48 -8.35 -15.29
C ASP A 35 -7.95 -7.98 -13.92
N THR A 36 -7.62 -8.98 -13.07
CA THR A 36 -6.95 -8.74 -11.79
C THR A 36 -5.58 -8.10 -11.99
N VAL A 37 -4.77 -8.60 -12.93
CA VAL A 37 -3.43 -8.03 -13.23
C VAL A 37 -3.53 -6.60 -13.75
N VAL A 38 -4.49 -6.33 -14.65
CA VAL A 38 -4.72 -4.98 -15.18
C VAL A 38 -5.25 -4.06 -14.08
N ALA A 39 -6.19 -4.51 -13.25
CA ALA A 39 -6.70 -3.74 -12.11
C ALA A 39 -5.57 -3.37 -11.13
N MET A 40 -4.72 -4.33 -10.76
CA MET A 40 -3.55 -4.07 -9.90
C MET A 40 -2.56 -3.07 -10.52
N SER A 41 -2.51 -2.95 -11.85
CA SER A 41 -1.61 -2.00 -12.53
C SER A 41 -2.09 -0.55 -12.47
N VAL A 42 -3.37 -0.32 -12.18
CA VAL A 42 -3.97 1.03 -12.11
C VAL A 42 -4.35 1.45 -10.70
N LEU A 43 -4.52 0.50 -9.78
CA LEU A 43 -4.69 0.79 -8.36
C LEU A 43 -3.36 1.28 -7.75
N PRO A 44 -3.42 2.16 -6.72
CA PRO A 44 -2.21 2.70 -6.11
C PRO A 44 -1.37 1.59 -5.47
N ALA A 45 -0.04 1.60 -5.63
CA ALA A 45 0.82 0.66 -4.90
C ALA A 45 0.74 0.96 -3.39
N GLN A 46 0.59 -0.07 -2.55
CA GLN A 46 0.46 0.14 -1.09
C GLN A 46 1.80 0.47 -0.41
N ASP A 47 2.90 0.19 -1.08
CA ASP A 47 4.25 0.56 -0.69
C ASP A 47 4.96 1.32 -1.81
N MET A 48 5.88 2.19 -1.41
CA MET A 48 6.71 2.94 -2.33
C MET A 48 8.15 2.93 -1.85
N GLU A 49 9.06 2.61 -2.75
CA GLU A 49 10.49 2.81 -2.54
C GLU A 49 11.00 3.93 -3.45
N LEU A 50 11.74 4.85 -2.83
CA LEU A 50 12.38 5.97 -3.51
C LEU A 50 13.86 5.67 -3.67
N GLU A 51 14.26 5.36 -4.90
CA GLU A 51 15.65 5.15 -5.29
C GLU A 51 16.36 6.49 -5.48
N PRO A 52 17.62 6.65 -5.05
CA PRO A 52 18.39 7.85 -5.33
C PRO A 52 18.55 8.07 -6.84
N ALA A 53 18.28 9.29 -7.31
CA ALA A 53 18.44 9.69 -8.70
C ALA A 53 19.47 10.81 -8.85
N VAL A 54 19.81 11.14 -10.10
CA VAL A 54 20.66 12.30 -10.42
C VAL A 54 19.90 13.32 -11.24
N VAL A 55 20.31 14.59 -11.13
CA VAL A 55 19.69 15.70 -11.89
C VAL A 55 19.83 15.50 -13.41
N ASP A 56 20.85 14.76 -13.84
CA ASP A 56 21.14 14.59 -15.26
C ASP A 56 20.08 13.82 -16.03
N ASP A 57 19.30 13.00 -15.33
CA ASP A 57 18.24 12.20 -15.94
C ASP A 57 16.98 13.03 -16.24
N TRP A 58 16.84 14.22 -15.64
CA TRP A 58 15.67 15.10 -15.84
C TRP A 58 15.65 15.67 -17.26
N LYS A 59 14.45 15.73 -17.85
CA LYS A 59 14.24 16.31 -19.18
C LYS A 59 13.98 17.80 -19.10
N GLU A 60 13.17 18.22 -18.15
CA GLU A 60 12.77 19.62 -17.92
C GLU A 60 13.76 20.33 -16.97
N LYS A 61 15.06 20.25 -17.26
CA LYS A 61 16.13 20.80 -16.38
C LYS A 61 15.97 22.29 -16.11
N GLU A 62 15.54 23.07 -17.10
CA GLU A 62 15.35 24.51 -16.95
C GLU A 62 14.18 24.84 -16.01
N ARG A 63 13.03 24.16 -16.17
CA ARG A 63 11.87 24.32 -15.28
C ARG A 63 12.19 23.86 -13.86
N LEU A 64 12.89 22.73 -13.72
CA LEU A 64 13.40 22.27 -12.43
C LEU A 64 14.29 23.34 -11.79
N GLY A 65 15.30 23.83 -12.51
CA GLY A 65 16.23 24.85 -12.02
C GLY A 65 15.53 26.14 -11.58
N PHE A 66 14.48 26.57 -12.29
CA PHE A 66 13.65 27.70 -11.90
C PHE A 66 12.96 27.46 -10.55
N MET A 67 12.27 26.33 -10.39
CA MET A 67 11.55 26.00 -9.14
C MET A 67 12.51 25.83 -7.95
N GLU A 68 13.66 25.19 -8.16
CA GLU A 68 14.69 25.05 -7.14
C GLU A 68 15.28 26.40 -6.72
N ALA A 69 15.50 27.32 -7.67
CA ALA A 69 15.98 28.66 -7.36
C ALA A 69 14.98 29.43 -6.50
N GLU A 70 13.68 29.24 -6.72
CA GLU A 70 12.64 29.81 -5.86
C GLU A 70 12.68 29.25 -4.43
N LEU A 71 12.81 27.93 -4.28
CA LEU A 71 12.94 27.28 -2.97
C LEU A 71 14.20 27.74 -2.22
N LYS A 72 15.33 27.87 -2.91
CA LYS A 72 16.59 28.41 -2.35
C LYS A 72 16.41 29.83 -1.81
N LYS A 73 15.66 30.70 -2.51
CA LYS A 73 15.39 32.09 -2.06
C LYS A 73 14.69 32.18 -0.71
N ILE A 74 13.86 31.19 -0.37
CA ILE A 74 13.16 31.15 0.93
C ILE A 74 13.92 30.37 2.00
N GLY A 75 15.13 29.89 1.69
CA GLY A 75 15.98 29.12 2.60
C GLY A 75 15.52 27.68 2.80
N ALA A 76 14.87 27.07 1.80
CA ALA A 76 14.58 25.64 1.82
C ALA A 76 15.86 24.83 1.62
N GLY A 77 15.99 23.72 2.33
CA GLY A 77 17.08 22.76 2.17
C GLY A 77 16.71 21.66 1.18
N HIS A 78 17.63 21.30 0.28
CA HIS A 78 17.42 20.18 -0.64
C HIS A 78 17.65 18.85 0.09
N THR A 79 16.68 17.95 0.05
CA THR A 79 16.78 16.62 0.64
C THR A 79 17.47 15.65 -0.31
N GLY A 80 17.10 15.69 -1.60
CA GLY A 80 17.68 14.82 -2.62
C GLY A 80 16.79 14.66 -3.84
N TYR A 81 17.38 14.06 -4.88
CA TYR A 81 16.66 13.58 -6.06
C TYR A 81 16.37 12.10 -5.90
N PHE A 82 15.17 11.70 -6.32
CA PHE A 82 14.70 10.33 -6.23
C PHE A 82 13.97 9.93 -7.51
N CYS A 83 13.83 8.62 -7.73
CA CYS A 83 12.93 8.07 -8.71
C CYS A 83 12.10 6.93 -8.14
N VAL A 84 10.92 6.74 -8.73
CA VAL A 84 10.04 5.61 -8.49
C VAL A 84 9.49 5.10 -9.83
N TYR A 85 9.28 3.80 -9.90
CA TYR A 85 8.70 3.12 -11.05
C TYR A 85 7.26 2.76 -10.73
N MET A 86 6.31 3.35 -11.44
CA MET A 86 4.87 3.15 -11.24
C MET A 86 4.26 2.59 -12.52
N GLY A 87 4.09 1.27 -12.59
CA GLY A 87 3.64 0.59 -13.80
C GLY A 87 4.61 0.82 -14.96
N SER A 88 4.14 1.47 -16.03
CA SER A 88 4.94 1.85 -17.21
C SER A 88 5.45 3.30 -17.16
N ALA A 89 5.36 3.98 -16.01
CA ALA A 89 5.82 5.34 -15.82
C ALA A 89 7.05 5.39 -14.90
N ILE A 90 8.00 6.25 -15.28
CA ILE A 90 9.12 6.64 -14.42
C ILE A 90 8.81 8.03 -13.88
N VAL A 91 8.73 8.15 -12.56
CA VAL A 91 8.47 9.42 -11.89
C VAL A 91 9.74 9.83 -11.15
N LYS A 92 10.28 11.00 -11.50
CA LYS A 92 11.41 11.64 -10.81
C LYS A 92 10.89 12.67 -9.83
N LEU A 93 11.54 12.74 -8.68
CA LEU A 93 11.17 13.61 -7.57
C LEU A 93 12.38 14.42 -7.12
N SER A 94 12.18 15.72 -6.88
CA SER A 94 13.12 16.56 -6.13
C SER A 94 12.43 16.99 -4.85
N ILE A 95 12.93 16.53 -3.69
CA ILE A 95 12.30 16.73 -2.38
C ILE A 95 13.07 17.79 -1.60
N TRP A 96 12.33 18.72 -0.99
CA TRP A 96 12.86 19.88 -0.28
C TRP A 96 12.22 20.06 1.10
N ASN A 97 13.03 20.45 2.07
CA ASN A 97 12.62 20.82 3.42
C ASN A 97 12.48 22.34 3.54
N ILE A 98 11.29 22.83 3.86
CA ILE A 98 11.04 24.25 4.15
C ILE A 98 11.07 24.45 5.67
N LYS A 99 12.28 24.68 6.20
CA LYS A 99 12.54 25.08 7.60
C LYS A 99 11.93 24.14 8.65
N GLY A 100 11.81 22.85 8.34
CA GLY A 100 11.24 21.81 9.18
C GLY A 100 9.73 21.90 9.36
N GLN A 101 9.03 22.76 8.62
CA GLN A 101 7.60 23.02 8.78
C GLN A 101 6.75 22.53 7.60
N ALA A 102 7.31 22.57 6.40
CA ALA A 102 6.67 22.08 5.19
C ALA A 102 7.69 21.34 4.32
N MET A 103 7.17 20.54 3.41
CA MET A 103 7.91 19.85 2.36
C MET A 103 7.45 20.40 1.02
N ALA A 104 8.39 20.57 0.09
CA ALA A 104 8.09 20.79 -1.30
C ALA A 104 8.60 19.61 -2.13
N VAL A 105 7.81 19.18 -3.11
CA VAL A 105 8.17 18.09 -4.02
C VAL A 105 7.92 18.56 -5.44
N ILE A 106 8.91 18.37 -6.31
CA ILE A 106 8.79 18.63 -7.75
C ILE A 106 8.80 17.28 -8.45
N TYR A 107 7.89 17.07 -9.39
CA TYR A 107 7.69 15.81 -10.11
C TYR A 107 7.95 16.00 -11.60
N GLU A 108 8.64 15.05 -12.21
CA GLU A 108 8.66 14.83 -13.65
C GLU A 108 8.27 13.36 -13.91
N ALA A 109 7.14 13.15 -14.57
CA ALA A 109 6.67 11.82 -14.93
C ALA A 109 6.77 11.64 -16.45
N ALA A 110 7.35 10.52 -16.87
CA ALA A 110 7.42 10.12 -18.28
C ALA A 110 6.96 8.67 -18.44
N SER A 111 6.19 8.39 -19.49
CA SER A 111 5.88 7.00 -19.85
C SER A 111 7.08 6.34 -20.52
N GLU A 112 7.29 5.05 -20.27
CA GLU A 112 8.28 4.26 -21.00
C GLU A 112 7.97 4.15 -22.49
N GLN A 113 6.68 4.19 -22.86
CA GLN A 113 6.21 4.07 -24.24
C GLN A 113 6.34 5.38 -25.02
N ASP A 114 6.12 6.51 -24.34
CA ASP A 114 6.33 7.85 -24.90
C ASP A 114 7.20 8.67 -23.97
N LYS A 115 8.51 8.44 -24.09
CA LYS A 115 9.50 9.12 -23.25
C LYS A 115 9.47 10.63 -23.49
N ASN A 116 9.06 11.13 -24.65
CA ASN A 116 9.18 12.55 -24.98
C ASN A 116 8.04 13.39 -24.41
N ASN A 117 6.91 12.76 -24.09
CA ASN A 117 5.82 13.42 -23.40
C ASN A 117 6.04 13.34 -21.88
N VAL A 118 6.38 14.47 -21.28
CA VAL A 118 6.62 14.58 -19.83
C VAL A 118 5.56 15.43 -19.16
N SER A 119 5.08 14.95 -18.03
CA SER A 119 4.24 15.70 -17.11
C SER A 119 5.12 16.30 -16.02
N PHE A 120 4.97 17.59 -15.76
CA PHE A 120 5.75 18.32 -14.76
C PHE A 120 4.82 19.02 -13.77
N PHE A 121 4.87 18.59 -12.51
CA PHE A 121 4.01 19.11 -11.44
C PHE A 121 4.84 19.38 -10.19
N TYR A 122 4.26 20.09 -9.23
CA TYR A 122 4.92 20.33 -7.95
C TYR A 122 3.89 20.56 -6.84
N GLU A 123 4.30 20.22 -5.64
CA GLU A 123 3.46 20.13 -4.46
C GLU A 123 4.16 20.72 -3.25
N VAL A 124 3.36 21.29 -2.34
CA VAL A 124 3.83 21.77 -1.06
C VAL A 124 2.88 21.26 0.01
N GLY A 125 3.40 20.50 0.97
CA GLY A 125 2.62 19.91 2.04
C GLY A 125 3.21 20.13 3.42
N CYS A 126 2.37 20.03 4.45
CA CYS A 126 2.79 20.09 5.85
C CYS A 126 2.11 19.02 6.70
N LYS A 127 2.77 18.69 7.81
CA LYS A 127 2.28 17.73 8.80
C LYS A 127 1.48 18.45 9.89
N LEU A 128 0.30 17.93 10.21
CA LEU A 128 -0.55 18.34 11.31
C LEU A 128 -0.70 17.20 12.32
N ALA A 129 -1.24 17.48 13.49
CA ALA A 129 -1.57 16.41 14.45
C ALA A 129 -2.66 15.45 13.93
N SER A 130 -3.53 15.93 13.05
CA SER A 130 -4.65 15.18 12.46
C SER A 130 -4.34 14.53 11.11
N GLY A 131 -3.11 14.67 10.59
CA GLY A 131 -2.71 14.14 9.29
C GLY A 131 -1.85 15.12 8.48
N SER A 132 -2.17 15.35 7.21
CA SER A 132 -1.42 16.25 6.31
C SER A 132 -2.32 17.17 5.50
N VAL A 133 -1.78 18.34 5.15
CA VAL A 133 -2.39 19.23 4.14
C VAL A 133 -1.38 19.41 3.02
N CYS A 134 -1.84 19.27 1.78
CA CYS A 134 -1.05 19.42 0.57
C CYS A 134 -1.73 20.40 -0.39
N VAL A 135 -0.94 21.19 -1.11
CA VAL A 135 -1.40 21.98 -2.25
C VAL A 135 -0.56 21.60 -3.46
N THR A 136 -1.20 21.39 -4.60
CA THR A 136 -0.58 20.85 -5.81
C THR A 136 -0.88 21.68 -7.05
N SER A 137 0.05 21.69 -7.99
CA SER A 137 -0.16 22.21 -9.34
C SER A 137 -0.82 21.19 -10.28
N ASN A 138 -1.06 19.95 -9.83
CA ASN A 138 -1.71 18.92 -10.65
C ASN A 138 -3.25 19.10 -10.61
N PRO A 139 -3.90 19.43 -11.75
CA PRO A 139 -5.36 19.61 -11.79
C PRO A 139 -6.11 18.31 -11.48
N HIS A 140 -5.48 17.14 -11.60
CA HIS A 140 -6.12 15.87 -11.29
C HIS A 140 -6.39 15.64 -9.81
N ALA A 141 -5.80 16.45 -8.92
CA ALA A 141 -5.95 16.28 -7.48
C ALA A 141 -7.38 16.50 -6.97
N GLU A 142 -8.20 17.29 -7.66
CA GLU A 142 -9.63 17.43 -7.34
C GLU A 142 -10.40 16.12 -7.59
N TYR A 143 -9.85 15.25 -8.43
CA TYR A 143 -10.35 13.92 -8.68
C TYR A 143 -9.60 12.87 -7.86
N GLU A 144 -8.80 13.20 -6.87
CA GLU A 144 -8.20 12.18 -6.01
C GLU A 144 -9.04 12.03 -4.74
N SER A 145 -9.63 10.86 -4.59
CA SER A 145 -10.29 10.46 -3.35
C SER A 145 -9.18 10.35 -2.28
N ARG A 146 -9.37 10.89 -1.07
CA ARG A 146 -8.37 10.83 0.02
C ARG A 146 -8.99 10.56 1.39
N PRO A 147 -8.25 9.95 2.34
CA PRO A 147 -8.70 9.82 3.72
C PRO A 147 -8.87 11.20 4.36
N ALA A 148 -9.82 11.33 5.29
CA ALA A 148 -10.21 12.62 5.90
C ALA A 148 -9.06 13.40 6.59
N GLY A 149 -7.97 12.72 6.96
CA GLY A 149 -6.77 13.36 7.53
C GLY A 149 -5.79 13.93 6.50
N HIS A 150 -5.93 13.62 5.20
CA HIS A 150 -4.97 13.97 4.15
C HIS A 150 -5.62 14.84 3.08
N ASN A 151 -5.72 16.15 3.36
CA ASN A 151 -6.34 17.09 2.45
C ASN A 151 -5.38 17.46 1.31
N ILE A 152 -5.90 17.51 0.08
CA ILE A 152 -5.20 18.08 -1.07
C ILE A 152 -6.05 19.17 -1.71
N SER A 153 -5.41 20.21 -2.22
CA SER A 153 -6.08 21.28 -2.95
C SER A 153 -5.30 21.62 -4.21
N TYR A 154 -5.98 21.66 -5.35
CA TYR A 154 -5.40 22.15 -6.59
C TYR A 154 -5.30 23.68 -6.55
N VAL A 155 -4.14 24.19 -6.93
CA VAL A 155 -3.94 25.63 -7.13
C VAL A 155 -3.20 25.83 -8.44
N GLN A 156 -3.87 26.52 -9.37
CA GLN A 156 -3.24 26.96 -10.61
C GLN A 156 -2.20 28.05 -10.29
N SER A 157 -0.93 27.67 -10.33
CA SER A 157 0.19 28.59 -10.13
C SER A 157 1.40 28.08 -10.88
N ASP A 158 2.09 28.97 -11.60
CA ASP A 158 3.35 28.66 -12.30
C ASP A 158 4.60 28.79 -11.40
N SER A 159 4.39 28.98 -10.08
CA SER A 159 5.46 29.19 -9.10
C SER A 159 5.23 28.34 -7.87
N ILE A 160 6.28 27.66 -7.41
CA ILE A 160 6.22 26.88 -6.17
C ILE A 160 6.04 27.76 -4.94
N LEU A 161 6.45 29.04 -5.00
CA LEU A 161 6.17 30.02 -3.95
C LEU A 161 4.69 30.40 -3.90
N GLY A 162 3.99 30.33 -5.03
CA GLY A 162 2.53 30.46 -5.07
C GLY A 162 1.86 29.39 -4.22
N LEU A 163 2.30 28.14 -4.36
CA LEU A 163 1.80 27.01 -3.55
C LEU A 163 2.19 27.12 -2.08
N VAL A 164 3.41 27.58 -1.76
CA VAL A 164 3.81 27.84 -0.36
C VAL A 164 2.87 28.86 0.30
N LYS A 165 2.47 29.92 -0.43
CA LYS A 165 1.51 30.91 0.06
C LYS A 165 0.11 30.30 0.21
N ALA A 166 -0.33 29.52 -0.77
CA ALA A 166 -1.62 28.86 -0.74
C ALA A 166 -1.74 27.81 0.37
N LEU A 167 -0.66 27.07 0.69
CA LEU A 167 -0.63 26.09 1.77
C LEU A 167 -1.05 26.73 3.09
N LYS A 168 -0.55 27.93 3.39
CA LYS A 168 -0.92 28.65 4.63
C LYS A 168 -2.41 28.94 4.73
N ALA A 169 -3.07 29.22 3.60
CA ALA A 169 -4.50 29.48 3.56
C ALA A 169 -5.34 28.20 3.68
N ASN A 170 -4.76 27.03 3.36
CA ASN A 170 -5.44 25.73 3.43
C ASN A 170 -5.22 25.00 4.76
N ILE A 171 -4.39 25.52 5.67
CA ILE A 171 -4.28 24.98 7.03
C ILE A 171 -5.59 25.29 7.77
N PRO A 172 -6.30 24.29 8.32
CA PRO A 172 -7.52 24.52 9.09
C PRO A 172 -7.29 25.46 10.26
N GLU A 173 -8.33 26.21 10.65
CA GLU A 173 -8.26 27.11 11.80
C GLU A 173 -7.84 26.35 13.07
N GLY A 174 -6.83 26.86 13.78
CA GLY A 174 -6.26 26.18 14.95
C GLY A 174 -5.29 25.02 14.63
N GLY A 175 -5.06 24.69 13.36
CA GLY A 175 -4.13 23.67 12.92
C GLY A 175 -2.68 23.97 13.34
N LYS A 176 -2.10 23.11 14.18
CA LYS A 176 -0.69 23.23 14.61
C LYS A 176 0.21 22.40 13.71
N LEU A 177 1.18 23.07 13.09
CA LEU A 177 2.23 22.43 12.30
C LEU A 177 3.11 21.55 13.20
N GLN A 178 3.31 20.31 12.77
CA GLN A 178 4.29 19.41 13.34
C GLN A 178 5.62 19.51 12.59
N LYS A 179 6.72 19.28 13.31
CA LYS A 179 8.05 19.32 12.72
C LYS A 179 8.26 18.13 11.77
N ILE A 180 8.74 18.42 10.56
CA ILE A 180 9.19 17.44 9.57
C ILE A 180 10.72 17.34 9.69
N ASN A 181 11.19 16.28 10.35
CA ASN A 181 12.64 16.02 10.49
C ASN A 181 13.23 15.42 9.21
N ASP A 182 12.52 14.46 8.61
CA ASP A 182 12.89 13.83 7.35
C ASP A 182 11.74 14.00 6.33
N PRO A 183 11.90 14.86 5.32
CA PRO A 183 10.89 15.03 4.28
C PRO A 183 10.67 13.78 3.42
N LYS A 184 11.70 12.96 3.19
CA LYS A 184 11.57 11.74 2.41
C LYS A 184 10.66 10.75 3.14
N GLU A 185 10.93 10.54 4.43
CA GLU A 185 10.08 9.67 5.27
C GLU A 185 8.65 10.22 5.35
N PHE A 186 8.48 11.54 5.53
CA PHE A 186 7.15 12.16 5.55
C PHE A 186 6.38 11.99 4.24
N PHE A 187 7.04 12.14 3.09
CA PHE A 187 6.44 11.90 1.78
C PHE A 187 5.94 10.46 1.64
N LEU A 188 6.80 9.50 1.99
CA LEU A 188 6.47 8.07 1.95
C LEU A 188 5.31 7.73 2.89
N GLU A 189 5.33 8.22 4.14
CA GLU A 189 4.23 8.07 5.10
C GLU A 189 2.90 8.57 4.49
N CYS A 190 2.89 9.78 3.91
CA CYS A 190 1.68 10.32 3.29
C CYS A 190 1.19 9.50 2.09
N TYR A 191 2.10 9.07 1.20
CA TYR A 191 1.72 8.25 0.05
C TYR A 191 1.09 6.94 0.49
N GLU A 192 1.73 6.25 1.44
CA GLU A 192 1.28 4.94 1.93
C GLU A 192 -0.07 5.03 2.65
N ASP A 193 -0.28 6.05 3.48
CA ASP A 193 -1.57 6.26 4.16
C ASP A 193 -2.72 6.48 3.14
N ILE A 194 -2.44 7.21 2.06
CA ILE A 194 -3.40 7.45 0.97
C ILE A 194 -3.62 6.16 0.16
N ALA A 195 -2.55 5.43 -0.14
CA ALA A 195 -2.63 4.18 -0.89
C ALA A 195 -3.39 3.10 -0.12
N GLU A 196 -3.10 2.89 1.17
CA GLU A 196 -3.84 1.97 2.04
C GLU A 196 -5.34 2.31 2.04
N TRP A 197 -5.67 3.59 2.11
CA TRP A 197 -7.05 4.02 2.05
C TRP A 197 -7.71 3.73 0.69
N GLY A 198 -6.98 3.88 -0.42
CA GLY A 198 -7.44 3.52 -1.76
C GLY A 198 -7.79 2.04 -1.94
N TRP A 199 -7.23 1.16 -1.11
CA TRP A 199 -7.50 -0.29 -1.10
C TRP A 199 -8.63 -0.71 -0.16
N ARG A 200 -9.30 0.22 0.51
CA ARG A 200 -10.45 -0.10 1.35
C ARG A 200 -11.66 -0.45 0.49
N GLU A 201 -12.50 -1.34 1.01
CA GLU A 201 -13.75 -1.75 0.36
C GLU A 201 -14.61 -0.55 -0.08
N GLU A 202 -14.76 0.45 0.78
CA GLU A 202 -15.48 1.69 0.47
C GLU A 202 -14.95 2.44 -0.77
N GLN A 203 -13.64 2.37 -1.05
CA GLN A 203 -13.01 3.04 -2.19
C GLN A 203 -13.00 2.15 -3.42
N LEU A 204 -12.69 0.87 -3.25
CA LEU A 204 -12.71 -0.11 -4.34
C LEU A 204 -14.11 -0.22 -4.96
N THR A 205 -15.15 -0.20 -4.14
CA THR A 205 -16.55 -0.28 -4.59
C THR A 205 -17.12 1.08 -5.01
N SER A 206 -16.35 2.17 -4.91
CA SER A 206 -16.82 3.49 -5.32
C SER A 206 -17.03 3.56 -6.84
N GLU A 207 -18.07 4.28 -7.28
CA GLU A 207 -18.38 4.48 -8.70
C GLU A 207 -17.15 4.96 -9.49
N LYS A 208 -16.34 5.82 -8.87
CA LYS A 208 -15.15 6.41 -9.47
C LYS A 208 -14.05 5.38 -9.75
N THR A 209 -13.76 4.50 -8.79
CA THR A 209 -12.77 3.43 -8.97
C THR A 209 -13.27 2.45 -10.03
N GLN A 210 -14.55 2.08 -9.98
CA GLN A 210 -15.15 1.21 -10.99
C GLN A 210 -15.09 1.81 -12.41
N GLN A 211 -15.35 3.12 -12.55
CA GLN A 211 -15.20 3.82 -13.83
C GLN A 211 -13.74 3.80 -14.34
N THR A 212 -12.78 3.95 -13.44
CA THR A 212 -11.35 3.93 -13.78
C THR A 212 -10.92 2.53 -14.24
N LEU A 213 -11.36 1.48 -13.54
CA LEU A 213 -11.14 0.09 -13.93
C LEU A 213 -11.79 -0.21 -15.29
N ALA A 214 -13.05 0.16 -15.47
CA ALA A 214 -13.76 -0.03 -16.74
C ALA A 214 -13.08 0.72 -17.92
N ALA A 215 -12.54 1.92 -17.67
CA ALA A 215 -11.84 2.72 -18.68
C ALA A 215 -10.56 2.04 -19.20
N VAL A 216 -9.92 1.19 -18.39
CA VAL A 216 -8.76 0.38 -18.80
C VAL A 216 -9.13 -1.02 -19.28
N GLY A 217 -10.41 -1.28 -19.49
CA GLY A 217 -10.92 -2.53 -20.07
C GLY A 217 -11.11 -3.67 -19.07
N VAL A 218 -11.11 -3.37 -17.76
CA VAL A 218 -11.41 -4.36 -16.71
C VAL A 218 -12.92 -4.56 -16.63
N ASP A 219 -13.38 -5.82 -16.68
CA ASP A 219 -14.79 -6.16 -16.46
C ASP A 219 -15.10 -6.18 -14.95
N VAL A 220 -15.74 -5.11 -14.47
CA VAL A 220 -16.02 -4.94 -13.04
C VAL A 220 -17.25 -5.77 -12.65
N ASN A 221 -17.02 -6.84 -11.90
CA ASN A 221 -18.06 -7.71 -11.34
C ASN A 221 -17.78 -8.01 -9.85
N ASP A 222 -18.76 -8.56 -9.14
CA ASP A 222 -18.69 -8.81 -7.70
C ASP A 222 -17.56 -9.79 -7.31
N GLU A 223 -17.24 -10.76 -8.17
CA GLU A 223 -16.15 -11.73 -7.94
C GLU A 223 -14.79 -11.01 -7.94
N LEU A 224 -14.51 -10.21 -8.98
CA LEU A 224 -13.29 -9.41 -9.06
C LEU A 224 -13.17 -8.43 -7.88
N MET A 225 -14.27 -7.80 -7.49
CA MET A 225 -14.25 -6.86 -6.36
C MET A 225 -13.92 -7.56 -5.05
N CYS A 226 -14.50 -8.74 -4.78
CA CYS A 226 -14.15 -9.56 -3.63
C CYS A 226 -12.66 -9.93 -3.64
N ASP A 227 -12.13 -10.38 -4.79
CA ASP A 227 -10.72 -10.74 -4.94
C ASP A 227 -9.79 -9.54 -4.67
N LEU A 228 -10.11 -8.35 -5.18
CA LEU A 228 -9.33 -7.13 -4.95
C LEU A 228 -9.37 -6.67 -3.49
N ILE A 229 -10.52 -6.81 -2.82
CA ILE A 229 -10.66 -6.48 -1.40
C ILE A 229 -9.84 -7.43 -0.55
N GLU A 230 -9.91 -8.73 -0.80
CA GLU A 230 -9.14 -9.74 -0.08
C GLU A 230 -7.64 -9.55 -0.30
N TYR A 231 -7.23 -9.35 -1.57
CA TYR A 231 -5.86 -9.03 -1.93
C TYR A 231 -5.37 -7.77 -1.19
N GLY A 232 -6.16 -6.70 -1.21
CA GLY A 232 -5.83 -5.43 -0.56
C GLY A 232 -5.58 -5.58 0.94
N LYS A 233 -6.43 -6.35 1.64
CA LYS A 233 -6.28 -6.67 3.07
C LYS A 233 -5.01 -7.46 3.34
N LYS A 234 -4.78 -8.53 2.59
CA LYS A 234 -3.62 -9.41 2.77
C LYS A 234 -2.30 -8.69 2.48
N TYR A 235 -2.24 -7.94 1.38
CA TYR A 235 -1.05 -7.18 1.01
C TYR A 235 -0.74 -6.07 2.02
N SER A 236 -1.77 -5.39 2.55
CA SER A 236 -1.58 -4.37 3.61
C SER A 236 -0.91 -4.95 4.85
N ILE A 237 -1.32 -6.14 5.29
CA ILE A 237 -0.70 -6.84 6.42
C ILE A 237 0.78 -7.11 6.13
N GLU A 238 1.11 -7.62 4.94
CA GLU A 238 2.50 -7.90 4.52
C GLU A 238 3.35 -6.63 4.50
N VAL A 239 2.84 -5.54 3.92
CA VAL A 239 3.50 -4.22 3.88
C VAL A 239 3.80 -3.74 5.30
N HIS A 240 2.84 -3.83 6.23
CA HIS A 240 3.05 -3.41 7.61
C HIS A 240 4.05 -4.31 8.36
N VAL A 241 4.04 -5.63 8.11
CA VAL A 241 5.04 -6.56 8.65
C VAL A 241 6.44 -6.21 8.16
N ASN A 242 6.61 -5.93 6.88
CA ASN A 242 7.90 -5.52 6.30
C ASN A 242 8.39 -4.19 6.87
N LYS A 243 7.49 -3.21 7.07
CA LYS A 243 7.82 -1.94 7.75
C LYS A 243 8.25 -2.17 9.21
N ALA A 244 7.49 -2.98 9.95
CA ALA A 244 7.83 -3.36 11.32
C ALA A 244 9.19 -4.06 11.40
N ARG A 245 9.49 -4.93 10.43
CA ARG A 245 10.79 -5.61 10.30
C ARG A 245 11.93 -4.63 10.10
N ARG A 246 11.83 -3.71 9.13
CA ARG A 246 12.85 -2.66 8.88
C ARG A 246 13.08 -1.80 10.13
N ARG A 247 12.01 -1.30 10.75
CA ARG A 247 12.10 -0.47 11.97
C ARG A 247 12.70 -1.22 13.14
N PHE A 248 12.36 -2.49 13.32
CA PHE A 248 12.96 -3.31 14.36
C PHE A 248 14.46 -3.54 14.10
N ALA A 249 14.86 -3.83 12.87
CA ALA A 249 16.27 -3.97 12.49
C ALA A 249 17.07 -2.69 12.82
N GLU A 250 16.56 -1.52 12.43
CA GLU A 250 17.22 -0.22 12.65
C GLU A 250 17.31 0.16 14.14
N ARG A 251 16.31 -0.18 14.95
CA ARG A 251 16.21 0.26 16.36
C ARG A 251 16.71 -0.75 17.39
N SER A 252 16.82 -2.02 17.01
CA SER A 252 17.19 -3.11 17.93
C SER A 252 18.65 -3.02 18.42
N GLY A 253 19.49 -2.25 17.74
CA GLY A 253 20.93 -2.17 18.03
C GLY A 253 21.68 -3.49 17.76
N LEU A 254 21.04 -4.44 17.07
CA LEU A 254 21.64 -5.71 16.71
C LEU A 254 22.71 -5.49 15.63
N SER A 255 23.85 -6.18 15.77
CA SER A 255 24.80 -6.29 14.67
C SER A 255 24.17 -7.07 13.50
N ALA A 256 24.66 -6.84 12.27
CA ALA A 256 24.22 -7.60 11.09
C ALA A 256 24.29 -9.13 11.33
N SER A 257 25.33 -9.62 12.02
CA SER A 257 25.47 -11.04 12.34
C SER A 257 24.40 -11.58 13.30
N GLN A 258 23.91 -10.76 14.23
CA GLN A 258 22.85 -11.14 15.16
C GLN A 258 21.49 -11.07 14.45
N TRP A 259 21.29 -10.07 13.62
CA TRP A 259 20.09 -9.92 12.79
C TRP A 259 19.86 -11.16 11.92
N GLU A 260 20.88 -11.57 11.16
CA GLU A 260 20.80 -12.74 10.27
C GLU A 260 20.45 -14.05 11.03
N LYS A 261 20.82 -14.17 12.30
CA LYS A 261 20.52 -15.37 13.11
C LYS A 261 19.08 -15.44 13.60
N ILE A 262 18.43 -14.28 13.75
CA ILE A 262 17.10 -14.21 14.34
C ILE A 262 16.02 -13.87 13.33
N ARG A 263 16.34 -13.18 12.22
CA ARG A 263 15.35 -12.57 11.31
C ARG A 263 14.26 -13.54 10.83
N ASP A 264 14.64 -14.79 10.55
CA ASP A 264 13.74 -15.82 10.02
C ASP A 264 12.93 -16.53 11.12
N LYS A 265 13.19 -16.20 12.40
CA LYS A 265 12.47 -16.72 13.58
C LYS A 265 11.56 -15.68 14.21
N LEU A 266 11.50 -14.47 13.66
CA LEU A 266 10.70 -13.38 14.20
C LEU A 266 9.29 -13.45 13.64
N VAL A 267 8.31 -13.45 14.54
CA VAL A 267 6.90 -13.36 14.20
C VAL A 267 6.40 -11.97 14.54
N TYR A 268 5.78 -11.31 13.57
CA TYR A 268 5.28 -9.94 13.68
C TYR A 268 3.75 -9.98 13.70
N ILE A 269 3.14 -9.59 14.82
CA ILE A 269 1.68 -9.55 14.95
C ILE A 269 1.23 -8.10 15.05
N ASN A 270 0.38 -7.67 14.13
CA ASN A 270 -0.09 -6.29 14.07
C ASN A 270 -1.60 -6.18 14.31
N GLU A 271 -2.07 -4.97 14.62
CA GLU A 271 -3.49 -4.71 14.96
C GLU A 271 -4.47 -4.80 13.79
N LYS A 272 -3.99 -5.03 12.57
CA LYS A 272 -4.79 -5.20 11.34
C LYS A 272 -4.95 -6.66 10.92
N MET A 273 -4.26 -7.59 11.60
CA MET A 273 -4.32 -9.02 11.28
C MET A 273 -5.66 -9.65 11.65
N GLY A 274 -6.15 -10.53 10.77
CA GLY A 274 -7.28 -11.40 11.02
C GLY A 274 -6.87 -12.69 11.72
N VAL A 275 -7.87 -13.56 11.93
CA VAL A 275 -7.70 -14.86 12.59
C VAL A 275 -6.65 -15.72 11.90
N ASP A 276 -6.71 -15.81 10.57
CA ASP A 276 -5.85 -16.68 9.78
C ASP A 276 -4.38 -16.29 9.92
N GLU A 277 -4.07 -14.99 9.92
CA GLU A 277 -2.71 -14.51 10.14
C GLU A 277 -2.23 -14.74 11.56
N LEU A 278 -3.11 -14.62 12.56
CA LEU A 278 -2.76 -14.96 13.95
C LEU A 278 -2.43 -16.44 14.10
N ILE A 279 -3.24 -17.32 13.51
CA ILE A 279 -3.04 -18.77 13.51
C ILE A 279 -1.72 -19.11 12.81
N SER A 280 -1.44 -18.54 11.64
CA SER A 280 -0.15 -18.71 10.96
C SER A 280 1.02 -18.31 11.85
N GLY A 281 0.90 -17.18 12.56
CA GLY A 281 1.93 -16.75 13.51
C GLY A 281 2.11 -17.71 14.70
N VAL A 282 1.08 -18.45 15.09
CA VAL A 282 1.19 -19.53 16.09
C VAL A 282 2.00 -20.70 15.55
N TYR A 283 1.72 -21.16 14.33
CA TYR A 283 2.49 -22.23 13.69
C TYR A 283 3.96 -21.83 13.49
N ASP A 284 4.23 -20.58 13.12
CA ASP A 284 5.60 -20.07 13.00
C ASP A 284 6.38 -20.08 14.33
N LEU A 285 5.67 -19.96 15.47
CA LEU A 285 6.28 -20.01 16.80
C LEU A 285 6.40 -21.42 17.38
N ALA A 286 5.39 -22.27 17.16
CA ALA A 286 5.29 -23.58 17.81
C ALA A 286 5.75 -24.75 16.93
N GLY A 287 5.76 -24.59 15.61
CA GLY A 287 5.94 -25.69 14.68
C GLY A 287 4.72 -26.61 14.67
N GLU A 288 4.95 -27.91 14.82
CA GLU A 288 3.88 -28.92 14.86
C GLU A 288 3.07 -28.82 16.16
N LEU A 289 1.76 -28.69 16.03
CA LEU A 289 0.81 -28.69 17.14
C LEU A 289 0.29 -30.12 17.41
N THR A 290 -0.12 -30.38 18.64
CA THR A 290 -0.81 -31.62 19.02
C THR A 290 -2.29 -31.57 18.63
N ASP A 291 -2.95 -32.72 18.46
CA ASP A 291 -4.39 -32.79 18.18
C ASP A 291 -5.25 -31.98 19.18
N ALA A 292 -4.85 -31.95 20.47
CA ALA A 292 -5.54 -31.17 21.48
C ALA A 292 -5.37 -29.65 21.29
N GLN A 293 -4.22 -29.20 20.79
CA GLN A 293 -3.97 -27.81 20.44
C GLN A 293 -4.69 -27.43 19.14
N GLU A 294 -4.77 -28.33 18.17
CA GLU A 294 -5.53 -28.14 16.93
C GLU A 294 -7.03 -27.91 17.22
N LEU A 295 -7.62 -28.68 18.15
CA LEU A 295 -9.01 -28.45 18.58
C LEU A 295 -9.22 -27.06 19.21
N VAL A 296 -8.19 -26.50 19.86
CA VAL A 296 -8.25 -25.14 20.41
C VAL A 296 -8.15 -24.10 19.29
N ILE A 297 -7.32 -24.33 18.27
CA ILE A 297 -7.24 -23.49 17.06
C ILE A 297 -8.59 -23.46 16.32
N GLU A 298 -9.17 -24.63 16.05
CA GLU A 298 -10.49 -24.74 15.39
C GLU A 298 -11.58 -24.01 16.21
N GLY A 299 -11.56 -24.17 17.53
CA GLY A 299 -12.44 -23.45 18.43
C GLY A 299 -12.22 -21.94 18.42
N PHE A 300 -10.97 -21.48 18.30
CA PHE A 300 -10.65 -20.06 18.19
C PHE A 300 -11.16 -19.48 16.87
N GLU A 301 -10.93 -20.17 15.76
CA GLU A 301 -11.38 -19.79 14.41
C GLU A 301 -12.90 -19.67 14.34
N HIS A 302 -13.62 -20.65 14.88
CA HIS A 302 -15.09 -20.65 14.87
C HIS A 302 -15.69 -19.49 15.67
N ASN A 303 -15.07 -19.13 16.80
CA ASN A 303 -15.61 -18.17 17.76
C ASN A 303 -15.20 -16.71 17.47
N ASN A 304 -14.18 -16.46 16.65
CA ASN A 304 -13.58 -15.13 16.52
C ASN A 304 -13.56 -14.60 15.08
N LYS A 305 -14.68 -14.67 14.35
CA LYS A 305 -14.74 -14.20 12.95
C LYS A 305 -14.24 -12.76 12.72
N GLU A 306 -14.39 -11.89 13.72
CA GLU A 306 -13.84 -10.53 13.71
C GLU A 306 -13.07 -10.28 15.02
N LEU A 307 -11.85 -9.76 14.90
CA LEU A 307 -10.97 -9.47 16.03
C LEU A 307 -10.96 -7.96 16.31
N VAL A 308 -11.32 -7.59 17.55
CA VAL A 308 -11.25 -6.19 18.00
C VAL A 308 -9.83 -5.80 18.43
N ASP A 309 -9.06 -6.73 19.01
CA ASP A 309 -7.67 -6.54 19.40
C ASP A 309 -6.84 -7.78 19.05
N PRO A 310 -6.32 -7.86 17.81
CA PRO A 310 -5.57 -9.02 17.34
C PRO A 310 -4.34 -9.34 18.18
N ILE A 311 -3.65 -8.32 18.72
CA ILE A 311 -2.43 -8.54 19.51
C ILE A 311 -2.76 -9.20 20.84
N SER A 312 -3.81 -8.74 21.51
CA SER A 312 -4.26 -9.35 22.77
C SER A 312 -4.85 -10.75 22.52
N ALA A 313 -5.63 -10.93 21.45
CA ALA A 313 -6.17 -12.22 21.05
C ALA A 313 -5.06 -13.25 20.79
N PHE A 314 -3.99 -12.85 20.10
CA PHE A 314 -2.80 -13.68 19.87
C PHE A 314 -2.13 -14.12 21.19
N GLN A 315 -1.98 -13.20 22.14
CA GLN A 315 -1.39 -13.53 23.44
C GLN A 315 -2.25 -14.52 24.24
N LEU A 316 -3.58 -14.35 24.21
CA LEU A 316 -4.52 -15.28 24.84
C LEU A 316 -4.49 -16.65 24.17
N LEU A 317 -4.36 -16.69 22.84
CA LEU A 317 -4.24 -17.94 22.08
C LEU A 317 -2.95 -18.68 22.46
N LEU A 318 -1.80 -17.99 22.51
CA LEU A 318 -0.54 -18.59 22.97
C LEU A 318 -0.63 -19.16 24.39
N GLN A 319 -1.31 -18.44 25.30
CA GLN A 319 -1.53 -18.92 26.67
C GLN A 319 -2.42 -20.16 26.70
N SER A 320 -3.51 -20.17 25.94
CA SER A 320 -4.46 -21.29 25.86
C SER A 320 -3.80 -22.55 25.29
N LEU A 321 -2.87 -22.36 24.35
CA LEU A 321 -2.10 -23.44 23.73
C LEU A 321 -0.85 -23.85 24.54
N ASN A 322 -0.55 -23.15 25.64
CA ASN A 322 0.67 -23.31 26.43
C ASN A 322 1.97 -23.18 25.59
N ILE A 323 1.95 -22.30 24.59
CA ILE A 323 3.09 -22.02 23.72
C ILE A 323 3.95 -20.93 24.36
N LYS A 324 5.24 -21.21 24.50
CA LYS A 324 6.21 -20.28 25.08
C LYS A 324 6.83 -19.42 23.98
N ALA A 325 6.58 -18.12 24.02
CA ALA A 325 7.19 -17.15 23.12
C ALA A 325 7.74 -15.95 23.91
N LYS A 326 8.85 -15.38 23.44
CA LYS A 326 9.44 -14.17 24.00
C LYS A 326 9.00 -12.96 23.19
N LYS A 327 8.33 -11.99 23.83
CA LYS A 327 8.08 -10.67 23.23
C LYS A 327 9.39 -9.87 23.24
N LEU A 328 9.90 -9.55 22.06
CA LEU A 328 11.14 -8.79 21.88
C LEU A 328 10.90 -7.28 21.83
N ALA A 329 9.80 -6.85 21.23
CA ALA A 329 9.46 -5.44 21.07
C ALA A 329 7.94 -5.18 20.95
N SER A 330 7.57 -3.93 21.18
CA SER A 330 6.25 -3.37 20.88
C SER A 330 6.46 -2.04 20.16
N MET A 331 5.85 -1.89 18.99
CA MET A 331 5.95 -0.69 18.16
C MET A 331 4.56 -0.07 18.02
N GLU A 332 4.43 1.23 18.24
CA GLU A 332 3.14 1.96 18.17
C GLU A 332 2.90 2.62 16.81
N LYS A 333 3.90 2.66 15.93
CA LYS A 333 3.81 3.31 14.62
C LYS A 333 4.44 2.43 13.52
N PRO A 334 3.91 2.43 12.28
CA PRO A 334 2.71 3.18 11.85
C PRO A 334 1.42 2.55 12.38
N ILE A 335 1.43 1.24 12.59
CA ILE A 335 0.38 0.48 13.25
C ILE A 335 0.97 -0.23 14.46
N LYS A 336 0.14 -0.48 15.48
CA LYS A 336 0.56 -1.23 16.65
C LYS A 336 1.00 -2.63 16.25
N THR A 337 2.23 -3.01 16.61
CA THR A 337 2.85 -4.29 16.24
C THR A 337 3.65 -4.87 17.40
N GLY A 338 3.40 -6.13 17.73
CA GLY A 338 4.22 -6.94 18.64
C GLY A 338 5.21 -7.81 17.87
N VAL A 339 6.46 -7.89 18.34
CA VAL A 339 7.49 -8.77 17.77
C VAL A 339 7.77 -9.90 18.75
N TYR A 340 7.63 -11.14 18.29
CA TYR A 340 7.76 -12.34 19.08
C TYR A 340 8.82 -13.27 18.47
N MET A 341 9.37 -14.14 19.31
CA MET A 341 10.33 -15.16 18.90
C MET A 341 10.06 -16.44 19.71
N PRO A 342 10.23 -17.64 19.14
CA PRO A 342 10.12 -18.89 19.90
C PRO A 342 11.16 -18.93 21.03
N LEU A 343 10.78 -19.54 22.15
CA LEU A 343 11.64 -19.68 23.34
C LEU A 343 12.50 -20.94 23.32
#